data_AF-A0AA36MBZ6-F1
#
_entry.id   AF-A0AA36MBZ6-F1
#
_cell.length_a   1.000
_cell.length_b   1.000
_cell.length_c   1.000
_cell.angle_alpha   90.00
_cell.angle_beta   90.00
_cell.angle_gamma   90.00
#
_symmetry.space_group_name_H-M   'P 1'
#
loop_
_entity.id
_entity.type
_entity.pdbx_description
1 polymer ?
#
loop_
_entity_poly.entity_id
_entity_poly.type
_entity_poly.pdbx_seq_one_letter_code
_entity_poly.pdbx_strand_id
1 'polypeptide(L)'
;MIRVRGITILNLNFWVKFGYDIFDEFPTSRIGLWLYGYTYLPTKVEPSEIKTATNYTGFRNLLYYMTYFFTHGALNTAKAIDALNAMYDTEHRFNCLVFCTAQYRTTHLPSLSSRFGNVVAVGLSGTNPKEVLPWDGRLVSVPYYYDESHIRAIVRAIVEPKTTTKKATSTTPNSAVRIH
;
A
#
# COMPACT_ATOMS: atom_id res chain seq x y z
N MET A 1 6.40 -31.94 -0.17
CA MET A 1 7.53 -31.21 -0.78
C MET A 1 7.30 -29.72 -0.61
N ILE A 2 7.91 -29.10 0.41
CA ILE A 2 7.67 -27.70 0.78
C ILE A 2 8.81 -26.86 0.19
N ARG A 3 8.52 -26.04 -0.82
CA ARG A 3 9.46 -25.03 -1.32
C ARG A 3 9.19 -23.71 -0.60
N VAL A 4 9.96 -23.42 0.44
CA VAL A 4 10.08 -22.05 0.97
C VAL A 4 11.18 -21.36 0.16
N ARG A 5 10.80 -20.56 -0.85
CA ARG A 5 11.67 -19.48 -1.33
C ARG A 5 11.34 -18.26 -0.49
N GLY A 6 12.36 -17.72 0.17
CA GLY A 6 12.23 -16.57 1.07
C GLY A 6 11.53 -15.38 0.43
N ILE A 7 10.91 -14.57 1.29
CA ILE A 7 10.44 -13.19 1.07
C ILE A 7 11.03 -12.60 -0.22
N THR A 8 10.27 -12.42 -1.28
CA THR A 8 9.10 -11.55 -1.36
C THR A 8 8.29 -11.98 -2.58
N ILE A 9 7.03 -11.60 -2.60
CA ILE A 9 6.14 -11.88 -3.73
C ILE A 9 6.55 -11.09 -4.99
N LEU A 10 7.54 -10.19 -4.86
CA LEU A 10 8.29 -9.52 -5.93
C LEU A 10 9.81 -9.55 -5.61
N ASN A 11 10.68 -9.58 -6.62
CA ASN A 11 12.14 -9.56 -6.42
C ASN A 11 12.62 -8.22 -5.77
N LEU A 12 13.75 -8.20 -5.04
CA LEU A 12 14.38 -7.00 -4.47
C LEU A 12 14.50 -5.83 -5.46
N ASN A 13 14.72 -6.13 -6.74
CA ASN A 13 14.79 -5.14 -7.83
C ASN A 13 13.53 -4.28 -7.95
N PHE A 14 12.35 -4.83 -7.63
CA PHE A 14 11.09 -4.10 -7.63
C PHE A 14 11.16 -2.92 -6.65
N TRP A 15 11.56 -3.20 -5.42
CA TRP A 15 11.65 -2.18 -4.38
C TRP A 15 12.76 -1.19 -4.66
N VAL A 16 13.92 -1.66 -5.15
CA VAL A 16 15.03 -0.79 -5.56
C VAL A 16 14.56 0.24 -6.59
N LYS A 17 13.87 -0.19 -7.64
CA LYS A 17 13.35 0.71 -8.67
C LYS A 17 12.22 1.62 -8.14
N PHE A 18 11.30 1.09 -7.34
CA PHE A 18 10.27 1.89 -6.67
C PHE A 18 10.87 3.03 -5.84
N GLY A 19 11.88 2.73 -5.02
CA GLY A 19 12.56 3.74 -4.22
C GLY A 19 13.29 4.77 -5.08
N TYR A 20 13.97 4.33 -6.14
CA TYR A 20 14.60 5.23 -7.10
C TYR A 20 13.57 6.22 -7.67
N ASP A 21 12.46 5.72 -8.21
CA ASP A 21 11.44 6.56 -8.86
C ASP A 21 10.79 7.55 -7.87
N ILE A 22 10.57 7.15 -6.61
CA ILE A 22 10.03 8.06 -5.60
C ILE A 22 11.01 9.18 -5.24
N PHE A 23 12.30 8.89 -5.06
CA PHE A 23 13.27 9.93 -4.72
C PHE A 23 13.70 10.79 -5.92
N ASP A 24 13.59 10.27 -7.14
CA ASP A 24 13.78 11.03 -8.37
C ASP A 24 12.65 12.05 -8.56
N GLU A 25 11.40 11.61 -8.36
CA GLU A 25 10.21 12.48 -8.48
C GLU A 25 10.03 13.41 -7.26
N PHE A 26 10.33 12.95 -6.04
CA PHE A 26 10.23 13.71 -4.78
C PHE A 26 11.53 13.64 -3.97
N PRO A 27 12.53 14.49 -4.30
CA PRO A 27 13.82 14.48 -3.63
C PRO A 27 13.77 14.77 -2.13
N THR A 28 12.72 15.46 -1.65
CA THR A 28 12.51 15.79 -0.24
C THR A 28 11.60 14.80 0.51
N SER A 29 11.14 13.75 -0.16
CA SER A 29 10.28 12.74 0.45
C SER A 29 11.01 11.94 1.52
N ARG A 30 10.22 11.24 2.35
CA ARG A 30 10.72 10.31 3.35
C ARG A 30 9.95 9.00 3.21
N ILE A 31 10.67 7.88 3.19
CA ILE A 31 10.05 6.56 3.11
C ILE A 31 10.31 5.80 4.41
N GLY A 32 9.26 5.42 5.11
CA GLY A 32 9.30 4.48 6.22
C GLY A 32 9.01 3.06 5.75
N LEU A 33 9.72 2.07 6.29
CA LEU A 33 9.49 0.66 5.96
C LEU A 33 9.06 -0.12 7.21
N TRP A 34 7.89 -0.76 7.13
CA TRP A 34 7.42 -1.74 8.10
C TRP A 34 6.92 -2.99 7.37
N LEU A 35 7.16 -4.16 7.96
CA LEU A 35 6.88 -5.45 7.37
C LEU A 35 6.00 -6.26 8.32
N TYR A 36 5.14 -7.10 7.76
CA TYR A 36 4.32 -8.06 8.50
C TYR A 36 4.48 -9.47 7.92
N GLY A 37 3.98 -10.47 8.64
CA GLY A 37 4.21 -11.88 8.32
C GLY A 37 5.44 -12.44 9.04
N TYR A 38 6.25 -13.20 8.31
CA TYR A 38 7.45 -13.86 8.84
C TYR A 38 8.65 -12.92 8.79
N THR A 39 8.66 -11.94 9.69
CA THR A 39 9.72 -10.95 9.85
C THR A 39 10.14 -10.86 11.31
N TYR A 40 11.33 -10.29 11.57
CA TYR A 40 11.84 -10.02 12.91
C TYR A 40 11.36 -8.66 13.45
N LEU A 41 10.63 -7.87 12.64
CA LEU A 41 10.11 -6.58 13.07
C LEU A 41 8.99 -6.74 14.12
N PRO A 42 8.82 -5.74 15.01
CA PRO A 42 7.75 -5.74 16.02
C PRO A 42 6.36 -5.88 15.39
N THR A 43 5.48 -6.56 16.11
CA THR A 43 4.08 -6.75 15.70
C THR A 43 3.21 -5.51 15.94
N LYS A 44 3.66 -4.61 16.81
CA LYS A 44 3.07 -3.28 16.99
C LYS A 44 3.77 -2.28 16.07
N VAL A 45 3.00 -1.32 15.58
CA VAL A 45 3.52 -0.24 14.74
C VAL A 45 3.68 1.00 15.62
N GLU A 46 4.90 1.28 16.04
CA GLU A 46 5.25 2.50 16.77
C GLU A 46 5.87 3.51 15.79
N PRO A 47 5.22 4.65 15.51
CA PRO A 47 5.69 5.61 14.50
C PRO A 47 7.14 6.05 14.64
N SER A 48 7.60 6.25 15.89
CA SER A 48 8.97 6.66 16.22
C SER A 48 10.01 5.58 16.00
N GLU A 49 9.60 4.31 15.95
CA GLU A 49 10.48 3.15 15.74
C GLU A 49 10.57 2.74 14.26
N ILE A 50 9.70 3.28 13.40
CA ILE A 50 9.77 3.04 11.95
C ILE A 50 11.03 3.71 11.41
N LYS A 51 11.98 2.88 10.96
CA LYS A 51 13.17 3.36 10.27
C LYS A 51 12.76 4.05 8.98
N THR A 52 13.19 5.30 8.82
CA THR A 52 12.92 6.12 7.63
C THR A 52 14.18 6.41 6.84
N ALA A 53 14.01 6.53 5.52
CA ALA A 53 15.03 6.96 4.59
C ALA A 53 14.65 8.32 4.01
N THR A 54 15.62 9.22 3.90
CA THR A 54 15.49 10.57 3.32
C THR A 54 16.12 10.68 1.93
N ASN A 55 16.68 9.58 1.42
CA ASN A 55 17.25 9.48 0.07
C ASN A 55 17.30 8.02 -0.40
N TYR A 56 17.59 7.83 -1.68
CA TYR A 56 17.65 6.51 -2.33
C TYR A 56 18.65 5.55 -1.66
N THR A 57 19.84 6.01 -1.31
CA THR A 57 20.86 5.18 -0.64
C THR A 57 20.37 4.69 0.72
N GLY A 58 19.77 5.58 1.51
CA GLY A 58 19.16 5.23 2.79
C GLY A 58 18.03 4.22 2.63
N PHE A 59 17.21 4.36 1.59
CA PHE A 59 16.12 3.43 1.32
C PHE A 59 16.62 2.06 0.90
N ARG A 60 17.65 1.99 0.05
CA ARG A 60 18.33 0.71 -0.25
C ARG A 60 18.82 0.02 1.01
N ASN A 61 19.32 0.78 1.99
CA ASN A 61 19.73 0.21 3.27
C ASN A 61 18.54 -0.34 4.08
N LEU A 62 17.36 0.29 3.98
CA LEU A 62 16.15 -0.25 4.60
C LEU A 62 15.74 -1.61 3.98
N LEU A 63 15.98 -1.83 2.69
CA LEU A 63 15.59 -3.07 2.04
C LEU A 63 16.34 -4.30 2.57
N TYR A 64 17.53 -4.16 3.15
CA TYR A 64 18.22 -5.27 3.82
C TYR A 64 17.43 -5.84 5.02
N TYR A 65 16.53 -5.04 5.58
CA TYR A 65 15.63 -5.47 6.65
C TYR A 65 14.46 -6.33 6.14
N MET A 66 14.26 -6.46 4.82
CA MET A 66 13.27 -7.35 4.21
C MET A 66 13.73 -8.81 4.20
N THR A 67 14.04 -9.34 5.38
CA THR A 67 14.55 -10.71 5.54
C THR A 67 13.50 -11.63 6.15
N TYR A 68 13.40 -12.85 5.62
CA TYR A 68 12.52 -13.87 6.18
C TYR A 68 12.99 -14.28 7.57
N PHE A 69 12.08 -14.26 8.52
CA PHE A 69 12.31 -14.72 9.87
C PHE A 69 11.12 -15.55 10.35
N PHE A 70 11.36 -16.84 10.59
CA PHE A 70 10.31 -17.72 11.08
C PHE A 70 9.97 -17.36 12.53
N THR A 71 8.68 -17.14 12.79
CA THR A 71 8.13 -16.87 14.11
C THR A 71 6.73 -17.45 14.21
N HIS A 72 6.39 -18.01 15.38
CA HIS A 72 5.06 -18.53 15.65
C HIS A 72 3.99 -17.42 15.70
N GLY A 73 4.40 -16.19 15.97
CA GLY A 73 3.51 -15.02 16.10
C GLY A 73 3.39 -14.17 14.84
N ALA A 74 3.71 -14.73 13.66
CA ALA A 74 3.68 -13.98 12.40
C ALA A 74 2.32 -13.30 12.17
N LEU A 75 2.35 -12.01 11.84
CA LEU A 75 1.13 -11.25 11.57
C LEU A 75 0.52 -11.69 10.24
N ASN A 76 -0.77 -12.02 10.26
CA ASN A 76 -1.54 -12.11 9.02
C ASN A 76 -2.00 -10.72 8.57
N THR A 77 -2.56 -10.63 7.36
CA THR A 77 -3.01 -9.37 6.74
C THR A 77 -4.02 -8.61 7.61
N ALA A 78 -4.96 -9.30 8.26
CA ALA A 78 -5.96 -8.67 9.14
C ALA A 78 -5.29 -7.97 10.33
N LYS A 79 -4.45 -8.71 11.07
CA LYS A 79 -3.73 -8.16 12.23
C LYS A 79 -2.75 -7.06 11.85
N ALA A 80 -2.16 -7.11 10.65
CA ALA A 80 -1.31 -6.04 10.15
C ALA A 80 -2.09 -4.74 9.91
N ILE A 81 -3.28 -4.85 9.32
CA ILE A 81 -4.19 -3.72 9.14
C ILE A 81 -4.65 -3.19 10.51
N ASP A 82 -4.99 -4.06 11.46
CA ASP A 82 -5.36 -3.64 12.82
C ASP A 82 -4.21 -2.89 13.51
N ALA A 83 -2.98 -3.38 13.39
CA ALA A 83 -1.80 -2.72 13.94
C ALA A 83 -1.56 -1.34 13.29
N LEU A 84 -1.68 -1.26 11.96
CA LEU A 84 -1.61 0.00 11.23
C LEU A 84 -2.72 0.97 11.63
N ASN A 85 -3.94 0.48 11.90
CA ASN A 85 -5.09 1.27 12.34
C ASN A 85 -5.03 1.67 13.83
N ALA A 86 -4.28 0.94 14.65
CA ALA A 86 -4.01 1.28 16.04
C ALA A 86 -2.89 2.32 16.20
N MET A 87 -1.96 2.39 15.24
CA MET A 87 -0.85 3.34 15.23
C MET A 87 -1.32 4.80 15.39
N TYR A 88 -0.78 5.60 16.31
CA TYR A 88 -1.14 7.02 16.38
C TYR A 88 0.10 7.89 16.26
N ASP A 89 0.20 8.64 15.15
CA ASP A 89 1.36 9.46 14.83
C ASP A 89 1.10 10.93 15.16
N THR A 90 1.32 11.30 16.42
CA THR A 90 1.16 12.66 16.94
C THR A 90 2.04 13.70 16.24
N GLU A 91 3.13 13.27 15.62
CA GLU A 91 4.09 14.13 14.92
C GLU A 91 3.76 14.30 13.43
N HIS A 92 2.68 13.68 12.94
CA HIS A 92 2.26 13.74 11.53
C HIS A 92 3.40 13.44 10.52
N ARG A 93 4.25 12.46 10.85
CA ARG A 93 5.38 11.97 10.04
C ARG A 93 4.92 11.24 8.78
N PHE A 94 3.73 10.65 8.78
CA PHE A 94 3.20 9.87 7.66
C PHE A 94 1.93 10.48 7.07
N ASN A 95 2.00 10.88 5.80
CA ASN A 95 0.89 11.46 5.02
C ASN A 95 0.47 10.61 3.81
N CYS A 96 1.08 9.42 3.66
CA CYS A 96 0.73 8.42 2.65
C CYS A 96 1.02 7.02 3.19
N LEU A 97 0.15 6.06 2.90
CA LEU A 97 0.36 4.64 3.16
C LEU A 97 0.29 3.86 1.84
N VAL A 98 1.36 3.14 1.53
CA VAL A 98 1.39 2.14 0.46
C VAL A 98 1.32 0.75 1.11
N PHE A 99 0.15 0.12 1.06
CA PHE A 99 -0.09 -1.18 1.67
C PHE A 99 0.02 -2.30 0.62
N CYS A 100 1.08 -3.09 0.71
CA CYS A 100 1.34 -4.19 -0.21
C CYS A 100 0.87 -5.52 0.36
N THR A 101 0.12 -6.30 -0.41
CA THR A 101 -0.37 -7.62 0.03
C THR A 101 -0.58 -8.57 -1.13
N ALA A 102 -0.35 -9.87 -0.91
CA ALA A 102 -0.77 -10.94 -1.82
C ALA A 102 -1.93 -11.76 -1.24
N GLN A 103 -2.70 -11.17 -0.34
CA GLN A 103 -3.91 -11.80 0.17
C GLN A 103 -4.92 -11.97 -0.96
N TYR A 104 -5.31 -13.22 -1.25
CA TYR A 104 -6.28 -13.52 -2.31
C TYR A 104 -7.72 -13.11 -1.93
N ARG A 105 -8.14 -13.39 -0.69
CA ARG A 105 -9.49 -13.05 -0.19
C ARG A 105 -9.42 -11.93 0.82
N THR A 106 -10.09 -10.81 0.52
CA THR A 106 -10.10 -9.62 1.38
C THR A 106 -11.48 -9.26 1.94
N THR A 107 -12.53 -9.98 1.60
CA THR A 107 -13.94 -9.70 1.97
C THR A 107 -14.24 -9.70 3.47
N HIS A 108 -13.32 -10.18 4.30
CA HIS A 108 -13.45 -10.19 5.77
C HIS A 108 -12.26 -9.51 6.46
N LEU A 109 -11.43 -8.80 5.68
CA LEU A 109 -10.37 -8.00 6.27
C LEU A 109 -10.93 -6.67 6.76
N PRO A 110 -10.36 -6.13 7.85
CA PRO A 110 -10.59 -4.74 8.20
C PRO A 110 -10.14 -3.81 7.05
N SER A 111 -10.77 -2.65 6.95
CA SER A 111 -10.33 -1.59 6.03
C SER A 111 -9.26 -0.72 6.70
N LEU A 112 -8.32 -0.22 5.91
CA LEU A 112 -7.31 0.75 6.32
C LEU A 112 -7.96 2.10 6.64
N SER A 113 -7.44 2.77 7.65
CA SER A 113 -7.89 4.10 8.04
C SER A 113 -7.57 5.16 6.97
N SER A 114 -8.49 6.08 6.70
CA SER A 114 -8.26 7.23 5.81
C SER A 114 -7.32 8.29 6.41
N ARG A 115 -6.94 8.18 7.69
CA ARG A 115 -6.07 9.16 8.37
C ARG A 115 -4.66 9.28 7.77
N PHE A 116 -4.24 8.27 7.01
CA PHE A 116 -2.97 8.30 6.29
C PHE A 116 -2.98 9.26 5.09
N GLY A 117 -4.07 10.01 4.84
CA GLY A 117 -4.18 10.98 3.76
C GLY A 117 -4.35 10.33 2.39
N ASN A 118 -3.26 9.82 1.83
CA ASN A 118 -3.29 9.01 0.61
C ASN A 118 -3.03 7.54 0.92
N VAL A 119 -4.02 6.67 0.69
CA VAL A 119 -3.90 5.22 0.89
C VAL A 119 -3.88 4.53 -0.47
N VAL A 120 -2.79 3.84 -0.76
CA VAL A 120 -2.62 3.03 -1.97
C VAL A 120 -2.49 1.57 -1.55
N ALA A 121 -3.40 0.71 -1.98
CA ALA A 121 -3.28 -0.74 -1.79
C ALA A 121 -2.71 -1.37 -3.06
N VAL A 122 -1.62 -2.12 -2.90
CA VAL A 122 -0.92 -2.81 -3.97
C VAL A 122 -1.15 -4.31 -3.83
N GLY A 123 -1.91 -4.87 -4.76
CA GLY A 123 -2.13 -6.31 -4.87
C GLY A 123 -0.97 -6.99 -5.59
N LEU A 124 -0.18 -7.77 -4.86
CA LEU A 124 0.97 -8.50 -5.41
C LEU A 124 0.51 -9.84 -6.01
N SER A 125 1.20 -10.31 -7.05
CA SER A 125 0.83 -11.53 -7.78
C SER A 125 -0.60 -11.51 -8.34
N GLY A 126 -1.06 -10.34 -8.77
CA GLY A 126 -2.38 -10.17 -9.38
C GLY A 126 -3.54 -10.25 -8.39
N THR A 127 -3.30 -10.15 -7.08
CA THR A 127 -4.39 -10.04 -6.12
C THR A 127 -5.11 -8.70 -6.21
N ASN A 128 -6.31 -8.65 -5.63
CA ASN A 128 -7.16 -7.47 -5.63
C ASN A 128 -7.57 -7.10 -4.19
N PRO A 129 -6.75 -6.31 -3.48
CA PRO A 129 -7.06 -5.89 -2.11
C PRO A 129 -8.09 -4.74 -2.02
N LYS A 130 -9.01 -4.59 -2.97
CA LYS A 130 -9.97 -3.46 -2.98
C LYS A 130 -10.74 -3.30 -1.66
N GLU A 131 -11.14 -4.40 -1.03
CA GLU A 131 -11.92 -4.38 0.21
C GLU A 131 -11.15 -3.81 1.42
N VAL A 132 -9.82 -3.75 1.36
CA VAL A 132 -9.01 -3.18 2.45
C VAL A 132 -8.87 -1.67 2.34
N LEU A 133 -9.28 -1.06 1.23
CA LEU A 133 -9.14 0.38 1.03
C LEU A 133 -10.24 1.16 1.77
N PRO A 134 -9.92 2.36 2.28
CA PRO A 134 -10.95 3.34 2.59
C PRO A 134 -11.63 3.81 1.28
N TRP A 135 -12.76 4.50 1.41
CA TRP A 135 -13.58 4.97 0.28
C TRP A 135 -12.84 5.85 -0.73
N ASP A 136 -11.78 6.54 -0.28
CA ASP A 136 -10.94 7.45 -1.06
C ASP A 136 -9.53 6.89 -1.33
N GLY A 137 -9.35 5.58 -1.13
CA GLY A 137 -8.13 4.86 -1.41
C GLY A 137 -7.97 4.49 -2.89
N ARG A 138 -6.74 4.22 -3.32
CA ARG A 138 -6.38 3.81 -4.68
C ARG A 138 -5.92 2.37 -4.71
N LEU A 139 -6.37 1.62 -5.70
CA LEU A 139 -5.96 0.25 -5.94
C LEU A 139 -4.96 0.19 -7.10
N VAL A 140 -3.87 -0.54 -6.92
CA VAL A 140 -2.98 -0.97 -7.99
C VAL A 140 -2.77 -2.47 -7.89
N SER A 141 -2.94 -3.21 -8.99
CA SER A 141 -2.61 -4.64 -9.03
C SER A 141 -1.32 -4.84 -9.83
N VAL A 142 -0.39 -5.60 -9.26
CA VAL A 142 0.90 -5.93 -9.85
C VAL A 142 0.92 -7.44 -10.12
N PRO A 143 1.03 -7.87 -11.39
CA PRO A 143 1.10 -9.28 -11.74
C PRO A 143 2.38 -9.92 -11.19
N TYR A 144 2.41 -11.26 -11.19
CA TYR A 144 3.60 -12.02 -10.78
C TYR A 144 4.83 -11.64 -11.61
N TYR A 145 4.64 -11.52 -12.93
CA TYR A 145 5.63 -10.98 -13.86
C TYR A 145 5.35 -9.51 -14.10
N TYR A 146 5.99 -8.65 -13.31
CA TYR A 146 5.87 -7.20 -13.45
C TYR A 146 6.93 -6.64 -14.40
N ASP A 147 6.66 -5.45 -14.89
CA ASP A 147 7.60 -4.59 -15.58
C ASP A 147 7.59 -3.19 -14.96
N GLU A 148 8.38 -2.26 -15.50
CA GLU A 148 8.47 -0.90 -14.98
C GLU A 148 7.16 -0.11 -15.05
N SER A 149 6.25 -0.44 -15.98
CA SER A 149 4.96 0.26 -16.09
C SER A 149 4.10 0.03 -14.84
N HIS A 150 4.23 -1.13 -14.21
CA HIS A 150 3.55 -1.45 -12.97
C HIS A 150 4.12 -0.66 -11.78
N ILE A 151 5.44 -0.45 -11.74
CA ILE A 151 6.07 0.40 -10.71
C ILE A 151 5.61 1.85 -10.90
N ARG A 152 5.64 2.35 -12.14
CA ARG A 152 5.14 3.69 -12.48
C ARG A 152 3.67 3.87 -12.10
N ALA A 153 2.83 2.84 -12.24
CA ALA A 153 1.43 2.91 -11.83
C ALA A 153 1.28 3.12 -10.31
N ILE A 154 2.14 2.51 -9.49
CA ILE A 154 2.15 2.73 -8.03
C ILE A 154 2.60 4.15 -7.72
N VAL A 155 3.71 4.60 -8.32
CA VAL A 155 4.21 5.97 -8.15
C VAL A 155 3.13 6.98 -8.53
N ARG A 156 2.47 6.80 -9.68
CA ARG A 156 1.32 7.63 -10.10
C ARG A 156 0.18 7.63 -9.08
N ALA A 157 -0.17 6.48 -8.52
CA ALA A 157 -1.20 6.40 -7.49
C ALA A 157 -0.85 7.16 -6.20
N ILE A 158 0.44 7.28 -5.88
CA ILE A 158 0.91 8.05 -4.71
C ILE A 158 0.78 9.56 -4.95
N VAL A 159 0.97 10.01 -6.18
CA VAL A 159 1.24 11.43 -6.49
C VAL A 159 0.07 12.16 -7.12
N GLU A 160 -0.75 11.44 -7.89
CA GLU A 160 -1.83 12.06 -8.62
C GLU A 160 -2.90 12.58 -7.65
N PRO A 161 -3.48 13.76 -7.91
CA PRO A 161 -4.58 14.26 -7.11
C PRO A 161 -5.80 13.32 -7.23
N LYS A 162 -6.49 13.07 -6.12
CA LYS A 162 -7.69 12.22 -6.11
C LYS A 162 -8.73 12.85 -7.04
N THR A 163 -9.05 12.20 -8.15
CA THR A 163 -10.13 12.65 -9.02
C THR A 163 -11.44 12.58 -8.25
N THR A 164 -12.02 13.73 -7.93
CA THR A 164 -13.38 13.82 -7.41
C THR A 164 -14.33 13.46 -8.56
N THR A 165 -14.73 12.19 -8.63
CA THR A 165 -15.87 11.82 -9.46
C THR A 165 -17.09 12.47 -8.82
N LYS A 166 -17.50 13.65 -9.31
CA LYS A 166 -18.80 14.24 -8.96
C LYS A 166 -19.85 13.16 -9.20
N LYS A 167 -20.57 12.79 -8.14
CA LYS A 167 -21.72 11.89 -8.19
C LYS A 167 -22.62 12.38 -9.32
N ALA A 168 -22.85 11.54 -10.34
CA ALA A 168 -23.73 11.90 -11.45
C ALA A 168 -25.10 12.27 -10.87
N THR A 169 -25.50 13.53 -11.04
CA THR A 169 -26.85 13.97 -10.74
C THR A 169 -27.78 13.22 -11.69
N SER A 170 -28.54 12.27 -11.16
CA SER A 170 -29.62 11.61 -11.88
C SER A 170 -30.67 12.66 -12.25
N THR A 171 -30.66 13.12 -13.50
CA THR A 171 -31.76 13.92 -14.04
C THR A 171 -32.91 12.96 -14.37
N THR A 172 -33.94 12.97 -13.53
CA THR A 172 -35.22 12.30 -13.79
C THR A 172 -35.82 12.86 -15.09
N PRO A 173 -36.21 12.02 -16.07
CA PRO A 173 -36.92 12.52 -17.26
C PRO A 173 -38.32 12.99 -16.85
N ASN A 174 -38.60 14.27 -17.04
CA ASN A 174 -39.92 14.83 -16.84
C ASN A 174 -40.76 14.51 -18.09
N SER A 175 -41.64 13.52 -17.99
CA SER A 175 -42.59 13.17 -19.05
C SER A 175 -43.65 14.26 -19.18
N ALA A 176 -43.45 15.20 -20.10
CA ALA A 176 -44.51 16.07 -20.59
C ALA A 176 -45.24 15.37 -21.74
N VAL A 177 -46.39 14.76 -21.44
CA VAL A 177 -47.34 14.31 -22.46
C VAL A 177 -47.99 15.54 -23.07
N ARG A 178 -47.75 15.75 -24.38
CA ARG A 178 -48.34 16.82 -25.19
C ARG A 178 -49.59 16.28 -25.89
N ILE A 179 -50.71 16.97 -25.66
CA ILE A 179 -52.04 16.69 -26.20
C ILE A 179 -52.09 17.16 -27.66
N HIS A 180 -52.60 16.33 -28.56
CA HIS A 180 -53.26 16.73 -29.82
C HIS A 180 -54.32 15.69 -30.18
#